data_AF-A0A973YZI1-F1
#
_entry.id   AF-A0A973YZI1-F1
#
_cell.length_a   1.000
_cell.length_b   1.000
_cell.length_c   1.000
_cell.angle_alpha   90.00
_cell.angle_beta   90.00
_cell.angle_gamma   90.00
#
_symmetry.space_group_name_H-M   'P 1'
#
loop_
_entity.id
_entity.type
_entity.pdbx_description
1 polymer ?
#
loop_
_entity_poly.entity_id
_entity_poly.type
_entity_poly.pdbx_seq_one_letter_code
_entity_poly.pdbx_strand_id
1 'polypeptide(L)'
;MARSALWGLVIGTALMTLLLMFGLALPSSDDDVPVVASLIAAGMFGMVLGGAPGALVGLVIGALRRRPRPVMPLPPPIPPLPPANDRWSAMVGRCELAVRRVSAAVATVPASPARAWLERIAGQFAGELSDVRRLADLGRALAADQSHPVTDRLTAAVRDFTAFEDEVGRVALQLLDQASLDAVRTHLEVLEQQLPHLGNG
;
A
#
# COMPACT_ATOMS: atom_id res chain seq x y z
N MET A 1 4.47 -2.90 -26.15
CA MET A 1 4.92 -1.63 -25.53
C MET A 1 3.92 -0.47 -25.69
N ALA A 2 3.11 -0.41 -26.76
CA ALA A 2 2.13 0.68 -26.95
C ALA A 2 0.95 0.71 -25.95
N ARG A 3 0.59 -0.44 -25.36
CA ARG A 3 -0.56 -0.56 -24.44
C ARG A 3 -0.30 -0.03 -23.03
N SER A 4 0.94 -0.10 -22.53
CA SER A 4 1.33 0.45 -21.22
C SER A 4 1.40 1.98 -21.25
N ALA A 5 1.80 2.57 -22.37
CA ALA A 5 1.77 4.02 -22.58
C ALA A 5 0.34 4.58 -22.55
N LEU A 6 -0.63 3.81 -23.07
CA LEU A 6 -2.03 4.22 -23.13
C LEU A 6 -2.68 4.24 -21.74
N TRP A 7 -2.37 3.26 -20.88
CA TRP A 7 -2.84 3.24 -19.49
C TRP A 7 -2.18 4.32 -18.62
N GLY A 8 -0.89 4.59 -18.84
CA GLY A 8 -0.20 5.71 -18.20
C GLY A 8 -0.83 7.06 -18.57
N LEU A 9 -1.24 7.23 -19.83
CA LEU A 9 -1.93 8.43 -20.29
C LEU A 9 -3.31 8.58 -19.64
N VAL A 10 -4.09 7.50 -19.53
CA VAL A 10 -5.42 7.52 -18.89
C VAL A 10 -5.32 7.84 -17.39
N ILE A 11 -4.36 7.25 -16.69
CA ILE A 11 -4.14 7.52 -15.25
C ILE A 11 -3.62 8.95 -15.07
N GLY A 12 -2.71 9.40 -15.92
CA GLY A 12 -2.16 10.76 -15.89
C GLY A 12 -3.21 11.83 -16.16
N THR A 13 -4.10 11.63 -17.15
CA THR A 13 -5.19 12.56 -17.42
C THR A 13 -6.22 12.54 -16.30
N ALA A 14 -6.61 11.37 -15.78
CA ALA A 14 -7.52 11.29 -14.64
C ALA A 14 -6.98 12.05 -13.42
N LEU A 15 -5.69 11.91 -13.12
CA LEU A 15 -5.04 12.57 -11.98
C LEU A 15 -4.92 14.09 -12.18
N MET A 16 -4.59 14.56 -13.39
CA MET A 16 -4.61 15.99 -13.74
C MET A 16 -6.01 16.58 -13.65
N THR A 17 -7.04 15.86 -14.10
CA THR A 17 -8.43 16.34 -14.07
C THR A 17 -8.94 16.44 -12.63
N LEU A 18 -8.57 15.47 -11.78
CA LEU A 18 -8.87 15.49 -10.34
C LEU A 18 -8.19 16.67 -9.64
N LEU A 19 -6.92 16.93 -9.95
CA LEU A 19 -6.15 18.07 -9.41
C LEU A 19 -6.73 19.41 -9.85
N LEU A 20 -7.14 19.55 -11.11
CA LEU A 20 -7.82 20.74 -11.63
C LEU A 20 -9.17 20.96 -10.94
N MET A 21 -9.96 19.90 -10.76
CA MET A 21 -11.25 19.97 -10.05
C MET A 21 -11.07 20.36 -8.57
N PHE A 22 -10.04 19.85 -7.90
CA PHE A 22 -9.74 20.23 -6.51
C PHE A 22 -9.14 21.64 -6.40
N GLY A 23 -8.32 22.06 -7.35
CA GLY A 23 -7.71 23.39 -7.39
C GLY A 23 -8.71 24.50 -7.72
N LEU A 24 -9.73 24.22 -8.54
CA LEU A 24 -10.80 25.16 -8.88
C LEU A 24 -11.89 25.27 -7.79
N ALA A 25 -11.94 24.33 -6.83
CA ALA A 25 -12.93 24.29 -5.76
C ALA A 25 -12.48 25.01 -4.48
N LEU A 26 -11.25 25.51 -4.42
CA LEU A 26 -10.77 26.33 -3.30
C LEU A 26 -11.05 27.81 -3.59
N PRO A 27 -11.73 28.55 -2.68
CA PRO A 27 -11.92 29.99 -2.84
C PRO A 27 -10.55 30.67 -2.89
N SER A 28 -10.28 31.34 -4.01
CA SER A 28 -9.09 32.14 -4.25
C SER A 28 -8.96 33.22 -3.18
N SER A 29 -8.03 33.03 -2.25
CA SER A 29 -7.55 34.12 -1.40
C SER A 29 -6.54 34.90 -2.23
N ASP A 30 -6.87 36.17 -2.41
CA ASP A 30 -6.19 37.20 -3.18
C ASP A 30 -4.76 37.40 -2.63
N ASP A 31 -3.76 36.82 -3.27
CA ASP A 31 -2.36 37.24 -3.15
C ASP A 31 -1.57 36.70 -4.36
N ASP A 32 -1.13 37.63 -5.20
CA ASP A 32 -0.35 37.43 -6.42
C ASP A 32 1.01 36.79 -6.10
N VAL A 33 1.09 35.46 -6.18
CA VAL A 33 2.36 34.73 -6.25
C VAL A 33 2.38 33.92 -7.55
N PRO A 34 3.30 34.21 -8.50
CA PRO A 34 3.30 33.57 -9.80
C PRO A 34 3.51 32.06 -9.65
N VAL A 35 2.53 31.29 -10.14
CA VAL A 35 2.40 29.82 -10.13
C VAL A 35 3.67 29.07 -10.63
N VAL A 36 4.55 29.77 -11.35
CA VAL A 36 5.83 29.24 -11.84
C VAL A 36 6.86 29.08 -10.70
N ALA A 37 6.79 29.88 -9.63
CA ALA A 37 7.74 29.84 -8.52
C ALA A 37 7.49 28.66 -7.56
N SER A 38 6.23 28.24 -7.37
CA SER A 38 5.85 27.12 -6.51
C SER A 38 6.20 25.75 -7.11
N LEU A 39 6.25 25.63 -8.45
CA LEU A 39 6.66 24.40 -9.14
C LEU A 39 8.16 24.09 -9.01
N ILE A 40 9.01 25.12 -8.94
CA ILE A 40 10.46 24.94 -8.79
C ILE A 40 10.83 24.57 -7.34
N ALA A 41 10.11 25.11 -6.35
CA ALA A 41 10.30 24.77 -4.94
C ALA A 41 9.86 23.32 -4.61
N ALA A 42 8.77 22.84 -5.22
CA ALA A 42 8.28 21.47 -5.03
C ALA A 42 9.18 20.40 -5.65
N GLY A 43 9.98 20.74 -6.67
CA GLY A 43 10.87 19.81 -7.37
C GLY A 43 12.09 19.35 -6.56
N MET A 44 12.60 20.18 -5.63
CA MET A 44 13.84 19.84 -4.89
C MET A 44 13.61 19.02 -3.61
N PHE A 45 12.43 19.08 -2.99
CA PHE A 45 12.15 18.29 -1.77
C PHE A 45 11.88 16.80 -2.05
N GLY A 46 11.55 16.44 -3.29
CA GLY A 46 11.27 15.05 -3.68
C GLY A 46 12.52 14.17 -3.86
N MET A 47 13.70 14.75 -4.05
CA MET A 47 14.90 13.99 -4.42
C MET A 47 15.78 13.56 -3.23
N VAL A 48 15.64 14.22 -2.08
CA VAL A 48 16.50 13.95 -0.90
C VAL A 48 15.86 12.98 0.10
N LEU A 49 14.52 12.93 0.19
CA LEU A 49 13.82 12.05 1.14
C LEU A 49 13.55 10.62 0.63
N GLY A 50 13.70 10.35 -0.67
CA GLY A 50 13.35 9.05 -1.28
C GLY A 50 14.50 8.04 -1.40
N GLY A 51 15.77 8.47 -1.26
CA GLY A 51 16.92 7.64 -1.60
C GLY A 51 17.49 6.79 -0.46
N ALA A 52 17.34 7.24 0.80
CA ALA A 52 18.00 6.61 1.94
C ALA A 52 17.22 5.45 2.61
N PRO A 53 15.86 5.46 2.71
CA PRO A 53 15.16 4.40 3.46
C PRO A 53 15.18 3.03 2.76
N GLY A 54 15.23 3.01 1.42
CA GLY A 54 15.17 1.77 0.64
C GLY A 54 16.39 0.86 0.80
N ALA A 55 17.57 1.43 1.08
CA ALA A 55 18.81 0.66 1.19
C ALA A 55 18.92 -0.09 2.54
N LEU A 56 18.34 0.45 3.62
CA LEU A 56 18.40 -0.18 4.95
C LEU A 56 17.52 -1.42 5.05
N VAL A 57 16.33 -1.41 4.43
CA VAL A 57 15.41 -2.56 4.44
C VAL A 57 15.97 -3.74 3.63
N GLY A 58 16.67 -3.45 2.51
CA GLY A 58 17.32 -4.48 1.69
C GLY A 58 18.47 -5.21 2.40
N LEU A 59 19.21 -4.52 3.27
CA LEU A 59 20.38 -5.08 3.96
C LEU A 59 19.98 -5.99 5.14
N VAL A 60 18.90 -5.65 5.86
CA VAL A 60 18.38 -6.46 6.97
C VAL A 60 17.81 -7.80 6.48
N ILE A 61 17.14 -7.81 5.32
CA ILE A 61 16.59 -9.04 4.72
C ILE A 61 17.71 -9.93 4.12
N GLY A 62 18.80 -9.32 3.63
CA GLY A 62 19.98 -10.04 3.12
C GLY A 62 20.79 -10.77 4.19
N ALA A 63 20.88 -10.21 5.41
CA ALA A 63 21.64 -10.80 6.51
C ALA A 63 20.98 -12.05 7.12
N LEU A 64 19.64 -12.08 7.19
CA LEU A 64 18.89 -13.21 7.77
C LEU A 64 18.87 -14.46 6.89
N ARG A 65 19.21 -14.35 5.59
CA ARG A 65 19.27 -15.48 4.66
C ARG A 65 20.60 -16.25 4.69
N ARG A 66 21.63 -15.78 5.41
CA ARG A 66 22.95 -16.43 5.48
C ARG A 66 23.14 -17.31 6.73
N ARG A 67 22.15 -18.14 7.10
CA ARG A 67 22.43 -19.26 8.03
C ARG A 67 22.97 -20.46 7.23
N PRO A 68 24.21 -20.92 7.50
CA PRO A 68 24.69 -22.18 6.96
C PRO A 68 23.84 -23.34 7.51
N ARG A 69 23.32 -24.18 6.61
CA ARG A 69 22.58 -25.39 6.98
C ARG A 69 23.57 -26.41 7.57
N PRO A 70 23.32 -26.99 8.76
CA PRO A 70 24.09 -28.14 9.23
C PRO A 70 23.84 -29.33 8.30
N VAL A 71 24.93 -29.94 7.83
CA VAL A 71 24.91 -31.14 6.99
C VAL A 71 24.58 -32.33 7.89
N MET A 72 23.35 -32.85 7.78
CA MET A 72 22.95 -34.12 8.37
C MET A 72 23.16 -35.28 7.38
N PRO A 73 23.37 -36.52 7.86
CA PRO A 73 23.52 -37.70 7.01
C PRO A 73 22.29 -37.97 6.15
N LEU A 74 22.52 -38.38 4.91
CA LEU A 74 21.53 -38.56 3.85
C LEU A 74 20.51 -39.68 4.17
N PRO A 75 19.19 -39.39 4.23
CA PRO A 75 18.15 -40.43 4.29
C PRO A 75 17.94 -41.09 2.91
N PRO A 76 17.31 -42.28 2.84
CA PRO A 76 17.05 -43.00 1.59
C PRO A 76 16.23 -42.16 0.58
N PRO A 77 16.34 -42.44 -0.73
CA PRO A 77 15.70 -41.64 -1.77
C PRO A 77 14.17 -41.69 -1.63
N ILE A 78 13.62 -40.58 -1.16
CA ILE A 78 12.19 -40.31 -1.14
C ILE A 78 11.74 -40.19 -2.62
N PRO A 79 10.61 -40.82 -3.03
CA PRO A 79 10.04 -40.59 -4.36
C PRO A 79 9.84 -39.09 -4.59
N PRO A 80 9.97 -38.58 -5.83
CA PRO A 80 9.90 -37.15 -6.11
C PRO A 80 8.58 -36.61 -5.55
N LEU A 81 8.67 -35.83 -4.47
CA LEU A 81 7.53 -35.04 -3.99
C LEU A 81 7.06 -34.19 -5.19
N PRO A 82 5.76 -34.15 -5.52
CA PRO A 82 5.26 -33.14 -6.43
C PRO A 82 5.71 -31.78 -5.89
N PRO A 83 6.15 -30.85 -6.76
CA PRO A 83 6.74 -29.59 -6.30
C PRO A 83 5.70 -28.83 -5.46
N ALA A 84 5.85 -28.89 -4.13
CA ALA A 84 5.02 -28.17 -3.16
C ALA A 84 5.22 -26.64 -3.21
N ASN A 85 5.88 -26.16 -4.26
CA ASN A 85 6.15 -24.75 -4.54
C ASN A 85 5.84 -24.47 -6.01
N ASP A 86 4.63 -24.83 -6.42
CA ASP A 86 4.09 -24.44 -7.71
C ASP A 86 4.03 -22.91 -7.80
N ARG A 87 4.55 -22.33 -8.89
CA ARG A 87 4.61 -20.87 -9.07
C ARG A 87 3.24 -20.19 -8.90
N TRP A 88 2.17 -20.91 -9.22
CA TRP A 88 0.79 -20.46 -9.05
C TRP A 88 0.45 -20.24 -7.57
N SER A 89 0.83 -21.17 -6.68
CA SER A 89 0.60 -21.01 -5.24
C SER A 89 1.46 -19.89 -4.65
N ALA A 90 2.68 -19.67 -5.16
CA ALA A 90 3.52 -18.55 -4.76
C ALA A 90 2.95 -17.17 -5.16
N MET A 91 2.21 -17.08 -6.27
CA MET A 91 1.51 -15.85 -6.65
C MET A 91 0.26 -15.62 -5.79
N VAL A 92 -0.59 -16.63 -5.62
CA VAL A 92 -1.76 -16.56 -4.75
C VAL A 92 -1.36 -16.19 -3.32
N GLY A 93 -0.30 -16.82 -2.79
CA GLY A 93 0.19 -16.56 -1.43
C GLY A 93 0.65 -15.11 -1.21
N ARG A 94 1.13 -14.42 -2.25
CA ARG A 94 1.44 -12.98 -2.18
C ARG A 94 0.18 -12.13 -2.06
N CYS A 95 -0.85 -12.41 -2.86
CA CYS A 95 -2.14 -11.72 -2.73
C CYS A 95 -2.77 -11.95 -1.36
N GLU A 96 -2.73 -13.18 -0.85
CA GLU A 96 -3.26 -13.50 0.48
C GLU A 96 -2.51 -12.77 1.61
N LEU A 97 -1.19 -12.61 1.46
CA LEU A 97 -0.40 -11.84 2.40
C LEU A 97 -0.79 -10.36 2.39
N ALA A 98 -1.00 -9.77 1.20
CA ALA A 98 -1.46 -8.39 1.06
C ALA A 98 -2.80 -8.16 1.74
N VAL A 99 -3.79 -9.05 1.52
CA VAL A 99 -5.10 -8.97 2.20
C VAL A 99 -4.97 -9.05 3.72
N ARG A 100 -4.15 -9.98 4.22
CA ARG A 100 -3.90 -10.08 5.68
C ARG A 100 -3.32 -8.80 6.24
N ARG A 101 -2.35 -8.19 5.54
CA ARG A 101 -1.71 -6.94 5.99
C ARG A 101 -2.66 -5.75 5.93
N VAL A 102 -3.48 -5.64 4.89
CA VAL A 102 -4.57 -4.65 4.80
C VAL A 102 -5.50 -4.79 6.00
N SER A 103 -5.99 -6.00 6.29
CA SER A 103 -6.89 -6.23 7.42
C SER A 103 -6.24 -5.87 8.77
N ALA A 104 -4.96 -6.18 8.93
CA ALA A 104 -4.21 -5.83 10.12
C ALA A 104 -4.01 -4.30 10.24
N ALA A 105 -3.69 -3.61 9.14
CA ALA A 105 -3.55 -2.16 9.10
C ALA A 105 -4.86 -1.46 9.49
N VAL A 106 -5.98 -1.86 8.89
CA VAL A 106 -7.30 -1.30 9.20
C VAL A 106 -7.67 -1.51 10.68
N ALA A 107 -7.31 -2.65 11.26
CA ALA A 107 -7.56 -2.92 12.69
C ALA A 107 -6.82 -1.98 13.64
N THR A 108 -5.70 -1.38 13.21
CA THR A 108 -4.95 -0.40 14.02
C THR A 108 -5.59 0.99 14.05
N VAL A 109 -6.49 1.30 13.10
CA VAL A 109 -7.15 2.61 13.02
C VAL A 109 -8.17 2.74 14.18
N PRO A 110 -8.22 3.88 14.88
CA PRO A 110 -9.21 4.14 15.93
C PRO A 110 -10.65 4.04 15.40
N ALA A 111 -11.59 3.73 16.30
CA ALA A 111 -13.00 3.64 15.99
C ALA A 111 -13.51 4.97 15.43
N SER A 112 -13.89 4.98 14.15
CA SER A 112 -14.32 6.16 13.41
C SER A 112 -15.15 5.75 12.18
N PRO A 113 -15.94 6.66 11.58
CA PRO A 113 -16.61 6.39 10.31
C PRO A 113 -15.65 6.01 9.18
N ALA A 114 -14.44 6.59 9.19
CA ALA A 114 -13.38 6.27 8.24
C ALA A 114 -12.89 4.82 8.37
N ARG A 115 -12.70 4.33 9.61
CA ARG A 115 -12.40 2.92 9.88
C ARG A 115 -13.50 2.00 9.34
N ALA A 116 -14.77 2.28 9.62
CA ALA A 116 -15.88 1.45 9.15
C ALA A 116 -15.96 1.40 7.60
N TRP A 117 -15.61 2.50 6.93
CA TRP A 117 -15.46 2.49 5.47
C TRP A 117 -14.29 1.62 5.01
N LEU A 118 -13.11 1.75 5.63
CA LEU A 118 -11.94 0.91 5.32
C LEU A 118 -12.20 -0.58 5.53
N GLU A 119 -12.93 -0.96 6.58
CA GLU A 119 -13.32 -2.35 6.85
C GLU A 119 -14.18 -2.93 5.73
N ARG A 120 -15.10 -2.14 5.16
CA ARG A 120 -15.90 -2.57 4.00
C ARG A 120 -15.04 -2.80 2.76
N ILE A 121 -14.13 -1.87 2.46
CA ILE A 121 -13.24 -2.01 1.31
C ILE A 121 -12.28 -3.20 1.49
N ALA A 122 -11.72 -3.38 2.69
CA ALA A 122 -10.90 -4.54 3.01
C ALA A 122 -11.66 -5.86 2.84
N GLY A 123 -12.95 -5.89 3.21
CA GLY A 123 -13.84 -7.03 2.97
C GLY A 123 -14.05 -7.31 1.48
N GLN A 124 -14.31 -6.29 0.67
CA GLN A 124 -14.43 -6.44 -0.79
C GLN A 124 -13.11 -6.94 -1.40
N PHE A 125 -11.97 -6.35 -1.01
CA PHE A 125 -10.64 -6.75 -1.46
C PHE A 125 -10.31 -8.21 -1.11
N ALA A 126 -10.73 -8.68 0.07
CA ALA A 126 -10.61 -10.08 0.45
C ALA A 126 -11.45 -11.02 -0.44
N GLY A 127 -12.62 -10.56 -0.92
CA GLY A 127 -13.48 -11.30 -1.85
C GLY A 127 -12.81 -11.58 -3.20
N GLU A 128 -12.01 -10.64 -3.69
CA GLU A 128 -11.26 -10.74 -4.96
C GLU A 128 -10.21 -11.89 -4.95
N LEU A 129 -9.78 -12.37 -3.77
CA LEU A 129 -8.87 -13.53 -3.68
C LEU A 129 -9.47 -14.79 -4.31
N SER A 130 -10.80 -14.93 -4.29
CA SER A 130 -11.46 -16.08 -4.91
C SER A 130 -11.22 -16.11 -6.43
N ASP A 131 -11.17 -14.95 -7.09
CA ASP A 131 -10.86 -14.83 -8.51
C ASP A 131 -9.40 -15.11 -8.82
N VAL A 132 -8.48 -14.64 -7.97
CA VAL A 132 -7.04 -14.93 -8.08
C VAL A 132 -6.80 -16.44 -7.97
N ARG A 133 -7.48 -17.13 -7.04
CA ARG A 133 -7.41 -18.59 -6.88
C ARG A 133 -7.95 -19.32 -8.10
N ARG A 134 -9.13 -18.94 -8.60
CA ARG A 134 -9.70 -19.50 -9.84
C ARG A 134 -8.77 -19.33 -11.03
N LEU A 135 -8.13 -18.17 -11.16
CA LEU A 135 -7.18 -17.90 -12.23
C LEU A 135 -5.91 -18.75 -12.11
N ALA A 136 -5.42 -18.96 -10.90
CA ALA A 136 -4.27 -19.83 -10.62
C ALA A 136 -4.59 -21.31 -10.93
N ASP A 137 -5.80 -21.77 -10.58
CA ASP A 137 -6.25 -23.12 -10.89
C ASP A 137 -6.42 -23.34 -12.39
N LEU A 138 -6.92 -22.33 -13.12
CA LEU A 138 -6.93 -22.33 -14.58
C LEU A 138 -5.52 -22.43 -15.16
N GLY A 139 -4.58 -21.65 -14.65
CA GLY A 139 -3.18 -21.71 -15.08
C GLY A 139 -2.55 -23.09 -14.85
N ARG A 140 -2.90 -23.74 -13.74
CA ARG A 140 -2.46 -25.11 -13.43
C ARG A 140 -3.09 -26.13 -14.37
N ALA A 141 -4.41 -26.06 -14.59
CA ALA A 141 -5.14 -26.99 -15.45
C ALA A 141 -4.66 -26.92 -16.92
N LEU A 142 -4.27 -25.74 -17.38
CA LEU A 142 -3.74 -25.53 -18.73
C LEU A 142 -2.25 -25.87 -18.86
N ALA A 143 -1.57 -26.27 -17.77
CA ALA A 143 -0.12 -26.40 -17.72
C ALA A 143 0.61 -25.18 -18.35
N ALA A 144 0.04 -23.99 -18.15
CA ALA A 144 0.45 -22.78 -18.83
C ALA A 144 1.94 -22.47 -18.56
N ASP A 145 2.63 -21.89 -19.53
CA ASP A 145 4.02 -21.44 -19.38
C ASP A 145 4.09 -19.96 -18.99
N GLN A 146 5.29 -19.38 -18.93
CA GLN A 146 5.47 -17.98 -18.54
C GLN A 146 4.92 -16.98 -19.56
N SER A 147 4.85 -17.35 -20.84
CA SER A 147 4.30 -16.53 -21.92
C SER A 147 2.78 -16.59 -22.02
N HIS A 148 2.13 -17.48 -21.28
CA HIS A 148 0.69 -17.63 -21.34
C HIS A 148 -0.04 -16.40 -20.75
N PRO A 149 -1.13 -15.90 -21.38
CA PRO A 149 -1.88 -14.73 -20.89
C PRO A 149 -2.41 -14.84 -19.46
N VAL A 150 -2.63 -16.07 -18.96
CA VAL A 150 -3.01 -16.32 -17.56
C VAL A 150 -1.88 -15.92 -16.60
N THR A 151 -0.62 -16.16 -16.97
CA THR A 151 0.54 -15.74 -16.19
C THR A 151 0.62 -14.21 -16.10
N ASP A 152 0.41 -13.52 -17.22
CA ASP A 152 0.38 -12.04 -17.26
C ASP A 152 -0.74 -11.49 -16.38
N ARG A 153 -1.95 -12.06 -16.49
CA ARG A 153 -3.11 -11.63 -15.71
C ARG A 153 -2.90 -11.85 -14.21
N LEU A 154 -2.31 -12.98 -13.82
CA LEU A 154 -2.04 -13.26 -12.41
C LEU A 154 -0.90 -12.38 -11.87
N THR A 155 0.11 -12.09 -12.68
CA THR A 155 1.17 -11.15 -12.33
C THR A 155 0.63 -9.74 -12.13
N ALA A 156 -0.28 -9.31 -13.01
CA ALA A 156 -0.99 -8.03 -12.85
C ALA A 156 -1.80 -8.02 -11.53
N ALA A 157 -2.54 -9.08 -11.24
CA ALA A 157 -3.28 -9.19 -9.99
C ALA A 157 -2.35 -9.08 -8.76
N VAL A 158 -1.20 -9.78 -8.74
CA VAL A 158 -0.23 -9.66 -7.63
C VAL A 158 0.23 -8.21 -7.44
N ARG A 159 0.52 -7.51 -8.53
CA ARG A 159 0.93 -6.10 -8.47
C ARG A 159 -0.19 -5.22 -7.94
N ASP A 160 -1.41 -5.40 -8.43
CA ASP A 160 -2.55 -4.58 -8.06
C ASP A 160 -2.93 -4.78 -6.59
N PHE A 161 -2.84 -6.02 -6.08
CA PHE A 161 -2.99 -6.33 -4.65
C PHE A 161 -1.93 -5.64 -3.79
N THR A 162 -0.68 -5.62 -4.25
CA THR A 162 0.42 -4.97 -3.52
C THR A 162 0.26 -3.45 -3.52
N ALA A 163 -0.13 -2.85 -4.65
CA ALA A 163 -0.38 -1.41 -4.73
C ALA A 163 -1.54 -0.98 -3.82
N PHE A 164 -2.59 -1.80 -3.75
CA PHE A 164 -3.71 -1.54 -2.85
C PHE A 164 -3.30 -1.64 -1.37
N GLU A 165 -2.46 -2.62 -1.00
CA GLU A 165 -1.86 -2.71 0.34
C GLU A 165 -1.13 -1.41 0.72
N ASP A 166 -0.27 -0.91 -0.18
CA ASP A 166 0.50 0.32 0.05
C ASP A 166 -0.41 1.56 0.20
N GLU A 167 -1.48 1.67 -0.60
CA GLU A 167 -2.43 2.77 -0.51
C GLU A 167 -3.21 2.74 0.81
N VAL A 168 -3.74 1.57 1.21
CA VAL A 168 -4.43 1.45 2.50
C VAL A 168 -3.48 1.75 3.65
N GLY A 169 -2.22 1.32 3.56
CA GLY A 169 -1.20 1.67 4.54
C GLY A 169 -1.01 3.18 4.69
N ARG A 170 -0.93 3.91 3.57
CA ARG A 170 -0.83 5.38 3.58
C ARG A 170 -2.07 6.04 4.17
N VAL A 171 -3.26 5.61 3.78
CA VAL A 171 -4.52 6.17 4.32
C VAL A 171 -4.66 5.88 5.82
N ALA A 172 -4.31 4.66 6.27
CA ALA A 172 -4.35 4.31 7.68
C ALA A 172 -3.40 5.19 8.52
N LEU A 173 -2.19 5.47 8.03
CA LEU A 173 -1.26 6.39 8.67
C LEU A 173 -1.81 7.82 8.77
N GLN A 174 -2.40 8.34 7.68
CA GLN A 174 -3.02 9.67 7.69
C GLN A 174 -4.15 9.78 8.70
N LEU A 175 -4.99 8.74 8.83
CA LEU A 175 -6.08 8.72 9.81
C LEU A 175 -5.56 8.65 11.25
N LEU A 176 -4.47 7.93 11.49
CA LEU A 176 -3.81 7.89 12.81
C LEU A 176 -3.25 9.26 13.20
N ASP A 177 -2.59 9.95 12.27
CA ASP A 177 -2.05 11.29 12.49
C ASP A 177 -3.17 12.29 12.78
N GLN A 178 -4.26 12.29 12.00
CA GLN A 178 -5.41 13.18 12.23
C GLN A 178 -6.10 12.94 13.58
N ALA A 179 -6.30 11.67 13.95
CA ALA A 179 -6.88 11.33 15.25
C ALA A 179 -6.02 11.84 16.42
N SER A 180 -4.69 11.84 16.25
CA SER A 180 -3.77 12.40 17.25
C SER A 180 -3.90 13.92 17.39
N LEU A 181 -4.08 14.64 16.27
CA LEU A 181 -4.24 16.09 16.27
C LEU A 181 -5.55 16.53 16.92
N ASP A 182 -6.65 15.82 16.66
CA ASP A 182 -7.93 16.08 17.32
C ASP A 182 -7.82 15.86 18.84
N ALA A 183 -7.14 14.79 19.28
CA ALA A 183 -6.92 14.53 20.69
C ALA A 183 -6.08 15.61 21.39
N VAL A 184 -5.09 16.19 20.70
CA VAL A 184 -4.28 17.30 21.20
C VAL A 184 -5.10 18.59 21.31
N ARG A 185 -5.95 18.90 20.33
CA ARG A 185 -6.86 20.05 20.39
C ARG A 185 -7.81 19.96 21.58
N THR A 186 -8.40 18.79 21.82
CA THR A 186 -9.27 18.58 23.00
C THR A 186 -8.50 18.77 24.31
N HIS A 187 -7.22 18.37 24.39
CA HIS A 187 -6.40 18.63 25.59
C HIS A 187 -6.06 20.10 25.78
N LEU A 188 -5.83 20.85 24.71
CA LEU A 188 -5.56 22.29 24.79
C LEU A 188 -6.81 23.08 25.22
N GLU A 189 -7.99 22.71 24.74
CA GLU A 189 -9.26 23.33 25.18
C GLU A 189 -9.54 23.07 26.68
N VAL A 190 -9.22 21.87 27.18
CA VAL A 190 -9.34 21.54 28.61
C VAL A 190 -8.35 22.34 29.46
N LEU A 191 -7.13 22.58 28.97
CA LEU A 191 -6.15 23.40 29.67
C LEU A 191 -6.54 24.89 29.68
N GLU A 192 -7.17 25.39 28.63
CA GLU A 192 -7.66 26.77 28.55
C GLU A 192 -8.86 27.01 29.49
N GLN A 193 -9.75 26.01 29.65
CA GLN A 193 -10.84 26.06 30.65
C GLN A 193 -10.37 25.93 32.10
N GLN A 194 -9.14 25.47 32.35
CA GLN A 194 -8.56 25.38 33.69
C GLN A 194 -7.77 26.64 34.11
N LEU A 195 -7.52 27.58 33.20
CA LEU A 195 -6.82 28.84 33.47
C LEU A 195 -7.60 29.97 34.18
N PRO A 196 -8.94 29.96 34.42
CA PRO A 196 -9.60 31.06 35.13
C PRO A 196 -9.28 31.16 36.64
N HIS A 197 -8.51 30.22 37.23
CA HIS A 197 -8.27 30.18 38.68
C HIS A 197 -6.86 30.64 39.12
N LEU A 198 -6.00 31.11 38.22
CA LEU A 198 -4.65 31.61 38.56
C LEU A 198 -4.50 33.14 38.48
N GLY A 199 -5.60 33.88 38.28
CA GLY A 199 -5.61 35.35 38.21
C GLY A 199 -6.03 36.09 39.47
N ASN A 200 -6.44 35.40 40.55
CA ASN A 200 -6.87 36.02 41.81
C ASN A 200 -6.25 35.29 43.01
N GLY A 201 -5.07 35.73 43.42
CA GLY A 201 -4.40 35.35 44.67
C GLY A 201 -3.39 36.41 45.05
#